data_AF-A0A0F2REP3-F1
#
_entry.id   AF-A0A0F2REP3-F1
#
_cell.length_a   1.000
_cell.length_b   1.000
_cell.length_c   1.000
_cell.angle_alpha   90.00
_cell.angle_beta   90.00
_cell.angle_gamma   90.00
#
_symmetry.space_group_name_H-M   'P 1'
#
loop_
_entity.id
_entity.type
_entity.pdbx_description
1 polymer ?
#
loop_
_entity_poly.entity_id
_entity_poly.type
_entity_poly.pdbx_seq_one_letter_code
_entity_poly.pdbx_strand_id
1 'polypeptide(L)'
;RQDGFWPSLYINDPGFIGPGNNFRERLEKAQAEAEAVMDAWRKDEWFYCGIMLAIECEGVELDENAASLWGIEANYPGSDNAYLSEVAGELLPDALAAGRAALTRLMASAPAQASRG
;
A
#
# COMPACT_ATOMS: atom_id res chain seq x y z
N ARG A 1 22.55 1.99 -6.55
CA ARG A 1 22.13 1.22 -7.74
C ARG A 1 20.94 1.98 -8.31
N GLN A 2 20.96 2.37 -9.58
CA GLN A 2 19.79 2.96 -10.23
C GLN A 2 18.76 1.85 -10.44
N ASP A 3 17.49 2.14 -10.19
CA ASP A 3 16.35 1.22 -10.26
C ASP A 3 15.44 1.48 -11.48
N GLY A 4 15.68 2.59 -12.18
CA GLY A 4 14.95 2.99 -13.37
C GLY A 4 14.19 4.30 -13.20
N PHE A 5 14.11 4.83 -11.98
CA PHE A 5 13.42 6.08 -11.68
C PHE A 5 14.02 7.27 -12.44
N TRP A 6 15.35 7.43 -12.37
CA TRP A 6 16.05 8.50 -13.09
C TRP A 6 16.19 8.14 -14.56
N PRO A 7 15.84 9.03 -15.50
CA PRO A 7 15.99 8.73 -16.92
C PRO A 7 17.46 8.79 -17.35
N SER A 8 17.81 8.03 -18.38
CA SER A 8 19.19 7.92 -18.88
C SER A 8 19.25 7.78 -20.40
N LEU A 9 20.39 8.19 -20.97
CA LEU A 9 20.75 7.95 -22.37
C LEU A 9 21.64 6.71 -22.56
N TYR A 10 22.07 6.06 -21.49
CA TYR A 10 22.95 4.89 -21.58
C TYR A 10 22.13 3.60 -21.66
N ILE A 11 22.39 2.80 -22.68
CA ILE A 11 21.59 1.60 -23.01
C ILE A 11 21.55 0.53 -21.90
N ASN A 12 22.54 0.54 -21.01
CA ASN A 12 22.63 -0.43 -19.91
C ASN A 12 22.04 0.11 -18.60
N ASP A 13 21.59 1.36 -18.58
CA ASP A 13 20.97 1.94 -17.41
C ASP A 13 19.49 1.53 -17.36
N PRO A 14 18.95 1.17 -16.18
CA PRO A 14 17.53 0.81 -16.05
C PRO A 14 16.56 1.91 -16.50
N GLY A 15 16.97 3.18 -16.42
CA GLY A 15 16.18 4.33 -16.87
C GLY A 15 16.41 4.71 -18.33
N PHE A 16 17.02 3.84 -19.14
CA PHE A 16 17.30 4.14 -20.54
C PHE A 16 16.02 4.52 -21.29
N ILE A 17 15.96 5.75 -21.81
CA ILE A 17 14.76 6.25 -22.48
C ILE A 17 14.46 5.54 -23.82
N GLY A 18 15.37 4.68 -24.30
CA GLY A 18 15.23 3.97 -25.56
C GLY A 18 15.71 4.76 -26.78
N PRO A 19 16.03 4.07 -27.89
CA PRO A 19 16.45 4.69 -29.14
C PRO A 19 15.29 5.43 -29.82
N GLY A 20 15.60 6.26 -30.81
CA GLY A 20 14.61 6.93 -31.67
C GLY A 20 14.75 8.45 -31.74
N ASN A 21 13.95 9.07 -32.59
CA ASN A 21 13.96 10.52 -32.77
C ASN A 21 13.57 11.26 -31.48
N ASN A 22 13.96 12.53 -31.39
CA ASN A 22 13.64 13.44 -30.30
C ASN A 22 14.05 12.94 -28.90
N PHE A 23 15.07 12.07 -28.82
CA PHE A 23 15.52 11.48 -27.56
C PHE A 23 15.90 12.55 -26.51
N ARG A 24 16.40 13.72 -26.91
CA ARG A 24 16.70 14.82 -25.99
C ARG A 24 15.44 15.40 -25.35
N GLU A 25 14.41 15.65 -26.14
CA GLU A 25 13.12 16.16 -25.64
C GLU A 25 12.44 15.13 -24.72
N ARG A 26 12.51 13.84 -25.08
CA ARG A 26 12.00 12.75 -24.24
C ARG A 26 12.76 12.65 -22.91
N LEU A 27 14.09 12.81 -22.95
CA LEU A 27 14.92 12.85 -21.74
C LEU A 27 14.55 14.04 -20.87
N GLU A 28 14.47 15.24 -21.43
CA GLU A 28 14.13 16.46 -20.71
C GLU A 28 12.76 16.36 -20.03
N LYS A 29 11.76 15.84 -20.76
CA LYS A 29 10.43 15.59 -20.21
C LYS A 29 10.47 14.59 -19.05
N ALA A 30 11.13 13.44 -19.24
CA ALA A 30 11.23 12.42 -18.20
C ALA A 30 12.01 12.94 -16.97
N GLN A 31 13.02 13.79 -17.20
CA GLN A 31 13.81 14.41 -16.13
C GLN A 31 12.93 15.35 -15.30
N ALA A 32 12.15 16.21 -15.96
CA ALA A 32 11.24 17.13 -15.28
C ALA A 32 10.15 16.38 -14.48
N GLU A 33 9.62 15.28 -15.03
CA GLU A 33 8.65 14.43 -14.32
C GLU A 33 9.27 13.78 -13.07
N ALA A 34 10.48 13.19 -13.19
CA ALA A 34 11.19 12.60 -12.06
C ALA A 34 11.55 13.64 -10.97
N GLU A 35 11.97 14.84 -11.38
CA GLU A 35 12.26 15.94 -10.47
C GLU A 35 11.01 16.41 -9.72
N ALA A 36 9.87 16.56 -10.42
CA ALA A 36 8.61 16.93 -9.79
C ALA A 36 8.16 15.89 -8.74
N VAL A 37 8.32 14.60 -9.03
CA VAL A 37 8.04 13.52 -8.06
C VAL A 37 8.93 13.64 -6.83
N MET A 38 10.25 13.83 -7.01
CA MET A 38 11.17 13.94 -5.88
C MET A 38 10.96 15.23 -5.08
N ASP A 39 10.59 16.33 -5.72
CA ASP A 39 10.31 17.58 -5.04
C ASP A 39 9.04 17.49 -4.21
N ALA A 40 7.99 16.84 -4.70
CA ALA A 40 6.78 16.57 -3.93
C ALA A 40 7.07 15.66 -2.72
N TRP A 41 7.91 14.62 -2.89
CA TRP A 41 8.36 13.78 -1.76
C TRP A 41 9.08 14.61 -0.70
N ARG A 42 10.04 15.46 -1.11
CA ARG A 42 10.85 16.29 -0.19
C ARG A 42 10.01 17.31 0.57
N LYS A 43 8.81 17.62 0.09
CA LYS A 43 7.86 18.53 0.72
C LYS A 43 6.78 17.80 1.53
N ASP A 44 6.90 16.48 1.69
CA ASP A 44 5.92 15.61 2.32
C ASP A 44 4.52 15.67 1.66
N GLU A 45 4.47 16.00 0.37
CA GLU A 45 3.21 16.06 -0.40
C GLU A 45 2.72 14.65 -0.80
N TRP A 46 3.64 13.69 -0.89
CA TRP A 46 3.36 12.26 -1.04
C TRP A 46 4.32 11.42 -0.22
N PHE A 47 3.90 10.21 0.18
CA PHE A 47 4.63 9.39 1.15
C PHE A 47 4.27 7.90 1.03
N TYR A 48 5.14 7.03 1.57
CA TYR A 48 4.77 5.63 1.81
C TYR A 48 4.00 5.49 3.12
N CYS A 49 2.86 4.79 3.07
CA CYS A 49 2.00 4.48 4.20
C CYS A 49 1.80 2.97 4.37
N GLY A 50 1.10 2.61 5.44
CA GLY A 50 0.56 1.28 5.64
C GLY A 50 -0.95 1.31 5.67
N ILE A 51 -1.56 0.24 5.18
CA ILE A 51 -2.98 -0.04 5.32
C ILE A 51 -3.13 -1.15 6.35
N MET A 52 -3.92 -0.92 7.38
CA MET A 52 -4.19 -1.84 8.46
C MET A 52 -5.69 -1.99 8.63
N LEU A 53 -6.16 -3.24 8.65
CA LEU A 53 -7.55 -3.58 8.91
C LEU A 53 -7.68 -4.11 10.34
N ALA A 54 -8.50 -3.41 11.13
CA ALA A 54 -9.04 -3.95 12.36
C ALA A 54 -10.36 -4.69 12.07
N ILE A 55 -10.72 -5.63 12.94
CA ILE A 55 -12.00 -6.34 12.84
C ILE A 55 -12.72 -6.34 14.20
N GLU A 56 -13.98 -5.93 14.16
CA GLU A 56 -14.89 -5.94 15.30
C GLU A 56 -16.16 -6.73 14.98
N CYS A 57 -16.83 -7.20 16.03
CA CYS A 57 -18.14 -7.84 15.94
C CYS A 57 -19.03 -7.28 17.05
N GLU A 58 -20.17 -6.66 16.68
CA GLU A 58 -21.12 -6.05 17.62
C GLU A 58 -20.47 -5.06 18.59
N GLY A 59 -19.53 -4.24 18.09
CA GLY A 59 -18.78 -3.25 18.88
C GLY A 59 -17.71 -3.85 19.81
N VAL A 60 -17.44 -5.16 19.70
CA VAL A 60 -16.32 -5.82 20.38
C VAL A 60 -15.19 -6.01 19.38
N GLU A 61 -14.07 -5.34 19.63
CA GLU A 61 -12.85 -5.55 18.86
C GLU A 61 -12.34 -6.99 19.04
N LEU A 62 -12.09 -7.66 17.91
CA LEU A 62 -11.57 -9.02 17.88
C LEU A 62 -10.06 -9.03 17.62
N ASP A 63 -9.58 -8.10 16.79
CA ASP A 63 -8.16 -7.89 16.46
C ASP A 63 -7.96 -6.47 15.87
N GLU A 64 -7.08 -5.67 16.47
CA GLU A 64 -6.72 -4.32 16.01
C GLU A 64 -5.83 -4.34 14.75
N ASN A 65 -5.19 -5.47 14.42
CA ASN A 65 -4.28 -5.64 13.29
C ASN A 65 -4.52 -6.99 12.61
N ALA A 66 -5.76 -7.22 12.18
CA ALA A 66 -6.20 -8.47 11.56
C ALA A 66 -5.50 -8.75 10.22
N ALA A 67 -5.16 -7.70 9.47
CA ALA A 67 -4.33 -7.75 8.28
C ALA A 67 -3.68 -6.38 8.03
N SER A 68 -2.44 -6.36 7.54
CA SER A 68 -1.79 -5.11 7.13
C SER A 68 -0.80 -5.29 5.98
N LEU A 69 -0.63 -4.22 5.20
CA LEU A 69 0.38 -4.09 4.15
C LEU A 69 1.05 -2.71 4.25
N TRP A 70 2.36 -2.66 4.07
CA TRP A 70 3.19 -1.46 4.21
C TRP A 70 3.95 -1.15 2.94
N GLY A 71 4.36 0.12 2.77
CA GLY A 71 5.10 0.57 1.60
C GLY A 71 4.18 0.98 0.45
N ILE A 72 3.00 1.51 0.78
CA ILE A 72 1.95 1.90 -0.17
C ILE A 72 2.04 3.42 -0.43
N GLU A 73 2.07 3.86 -1.69
CA GLU A 73 2.30 5.26 -2.10
C GLU A 73 1.05 6.18 -1.95
N ALA A 74 0.90 6.87 -0.84
CA ALA A 74 -0.17 7.85 -0.68
C ALA A 74 0.17 9.18 -1.35
N ASN A 75 -0.80 9.75 -2.08
CA ASN A 75 -0.75 11.04 -2.78
C ASN A 75 0.30 11.12 -3.90
N TYR A 76 0.73 10.00 -4.48
CA TYR A 76 1.70 10.04 -5.58
C TYR A 76 1.24 11.01 -6.70
N PRO A 77 2.12 11.84 -7.28
CA PRO A 77 1.71 12.86 -8.24
C PRO A 77 0.87 12.29 -9.40
N GLY A 78 -0.33 12.87 -9.60
CA GLY A 78 -1.30 12.42 -10.60
C GLY A 78 -2.21 11.27 -10.17
N SER A 79 -2.03 10.73 -8.96
CA SER A 79 -2.92 9.75 -8.34
C SER A 79 -4.07 10.42 -7.59
N ASP A 80 -5.21 9.73 -7.49
CA ASP A 80 -6.38 10.10 -6.68
C ASP A 80 -6.50 9.23 -5.42
N ASN A 81 -5.53 8.37 -5.16
CA ASN A 81 -5.51 7.36 -4.08
C ASN A 81 -6.61 6.30 -4.14
N ALA A 82 -7.37 6.16 -5.23
CA ALA A 82 -8.42 5.15 -5.34
C ALA A 82 -7.89 3.73 -5.04
N TYR A 83 -6.67 3.45 -5.49
CA TYR A 83 -6.00 2.17 -5.30
C TYR A 83 -5.73 1.81 -3.82
N LEU A 84 -5.72 2.77 -2.88
CA LEU A 84 -5.62 2.45 -1.44
C LEU A 84 -6.83 1.61 -0.99
N SER A 85 -8.02 1.89 -1.54
CA SER A 85 -9.22 1.11 -1.24
C SER A 85 -9.17 -0.27 -1.90
N GLU A 86 -8.52 -0.40 -3.06
CA GLU A 86 -8.30 -1.68 -3.73
C GLU A 86 -7.40 -2.57 -2.86
N VAL A 87 -6.27 -2.03 -2.38
CA VAL A 87 -5.35 -2.74 -1.47
C VAL A 87 -6.06 -3.14 -0.17
N ALA A 88 -6.87 -2.26 0.42
CA ALA A 88 -7.68 -2.61 1.59
C ALA A 88 -8.66 -3.75 1.26
N GLY A 89 -9.28 -3.72 0.09
CA GLY A 89 -10.16 -4.78 -0.41
C GLY A 89 -9.46 -6.13 -0.56
N GLU A 90 -8.22 -6.13 -1.04
CA GLU A 90 -7.39 -7.35 -1.16
C GLU A 90 -7.04 -7.96 0.19
N LEU A 91 -6.93 -7.16 1.26
CA LEU A 91 -6.66 -7.62 2.62
C LEU A 91 -7.90 -8.17 3.37
N LEU A 92 -9.11 -7.93 2.86
CA LEU A 92 -10.37 -8.34 3.52
C LEU A 92 -10.45 -9.85 3.81
N PRO A 93 -10.08 -10.77 2.89
CA PRO A 93 -10.16 -12.20 3.15
C PRO A 93 -9.32 -12.63 4.37
N ASP A 94 -8.13 -12.06 4.51
CA ASP A 94 -7.19 -12.34 5.60
C ASP A 94 -7.71 -11.77 6.92
N ALA A 95 -8.18 -10.51 6.92
CA ALA A 95 -8.78 -9.89 8.11
C ALA A 95 -10.00 -10.69 8.61
N LEU A 96 -10.87 -11.12 7.70
CA LEU A 96 -12.03 -11.96 8.03
C LEU A 96 -11.62 -13.34 8.56
N ALA A 97 -10.52 -13.92 8.05
CA ALA A 97 -9.99 -15.17 8.56
C ALA A 97 -9.45 -15.02 10.00
N ALA A 98 -8.72 -13.94 10.27
CA ALA A 98 -8.25 -13.59 11.61
C ALA A 98 -9.42 -13.39 12.59
N GLY A 99 -10.46 -12.65 12.20
CA GLY A 99 -11.66 -12.46 13.02
C GLY A 99 -12.41 -13.77 13.31
N ARG A 100 -12.58 -14.65 12.31
CA ARG A 100 -13.16 -15.99 12.53
C ARG A 100 -12.33 -16.82 13.52
N ALA A 101 -11.00 -16.76 13.42
CA ALA A 101 -10.11 -17.45 14.35
C ALA A 101 -10.19 -16.86 15.77
N ALA A 102 -10.30 -15.54 15.91
CA ALA A 102 -10.51 -14.86 17.19
C ALA A 102 -11.84 -15.27 17.85
N LEU A 103 -12.95 -15.24 17.11
CA LEU A 103 -14.26 -15.70 17.59
C LEU A 103 -14.24 -17.16 18.02
N THR A 104 -13.62 -18.03 17.23
CA THR A 104 -13.50 -19.47 17.56
C THR A 104 -12.76 -19.67 18.89
N ARG A 105 -11.67 -18.92 19.11
CA ARG A 105 -10.92 -18.96 20.37
C ARG A 105 -11.76 -18.48 21.55
N LEU A 106 -12.50 -17.37 21.38
CA LEU A 106 -13.35 -16.82 22.43
C LEU A 106 -14.46 -17.81 22.82
N MET A 107 -15.14 -18.41 21.83
CA MET A 107 -16.17 -19.43 22.06
C MET A 107 -15.63 -20.67 22.77
N ALA A 108 -14.42 -21.12 22.42
CA ALA A 108 -13.78 -22.26 23.09
C ALA A 108 -13.33 -21.93 24.52
N SER A 109 -13.01 -20.67 24.79
CA SER A 109 -12.62 -20.19 26.13
C SER A 109 -13.81 -19.86 27.04
N ALA A 110 -15.01 -19.79 26.48
CA ALA A 110 -16.22 -19.55 27.27
C ALA A 110 -16.38 -20.72 28.26
N PRO A 111 -16.51 -20.43 29.58
CA PRO A 111 -16.77 -21.49 30.54
C PRO A 111 -18.04 -22.22 30.11
N ALA A 112 -18.03 -23.55 30.16
CA ALA A 112 -19.24 -24.35 29.96
C ALA A 112 -20.31 -23.72 30.85
N GLN A 113 -21.32 -23.13 30.22
CA GLN A 113 -22.32 -22.34 30.90
C GLN A 113 -22.88 -23.22 32.01
N ALA A 114 -22.53 -22.90 33.26
CA ALA A 114 -23.09 -23.58 34.41
C ALA A 114 -24.60 -23.45 34.24
N SER A 115 -25.25 -24.58 34.00
CA SER A 115 -26.69 -24.74 34.01
C SER A 115 -27.23 -24.01 35.24
N ARG A 116 -27.69 -22.78 35.05
CA ARG A 116 -28.49 -22.07 36.04
C ARG A 116 -29.93 -22.32 35.62
N GLY A 117 -30.58 -23.17 36.42
CA GLY A 117 -31.96 -23.59 36.26
C GLY A 117 -32.97 -22.53 36.66
#